data_AF-A0A953G7N4-F1
#
_entry.id   AF-A0A953G7N4-F1
#
_cell.length_a   1.000
_cell.length_b   1.000
_cell.length_c   1.000
_cell.angle_alpha   90.00
_cell.angle_beta   90.00
_cell.angle_gamma   90.00
#
_symmetry.space_group_name_H-M   'P 1'
#
loop_
_entity.id
_entity.type
_entity.pdbx_description
1 polymer ?
#
loop_
_entity_poly.entity_id
_entity_poly.type
_entity_poly.pdbx_seq_one_letter_code
_entity_poly.pdbx_strand_id
1 'polypeptide(L)' 'MGSLSIWHWLIVLIVVLILFGSGGKIPKLMKDLGQGITAFKRGLREEKEDGQKDKAVRDHTQDDNKS' A
#
# COMPACT_ATOMS: atom_id res chain seq x y z
N MET A 1 16.64 19.30 -23.09
CA MET A 1 17.26 18.00 -22.77
C MET A 1 16.15 17.06 -22.31
N GLY A 2 15.32 16.63 -23.25
CA GLY A 2 14.10 15.88 -22.98
C GLY A 2 14.44 14.53 -22.37
N SER A 3 14.11 14.40 -21.10
CA SER A 3 14.03 13.17 -20.32
C SER A 3 13.76 11.95 -21.20
N LEU A 4 14.81 11.15 -21.40
CA LEU A 4 14.83 9.75 -21.80
C LEU A 4 13.45 9.23 -22.21
N SER A 5 13.15 9.40 -23.51
CA SER A 5 11.92 9.06 -24.20
C SER A 5 11.21 7.86 -23.56
N ILE A 6 9.90 7.98 -23.39
CA ILE A 6 8.98 6.86 -23.08
C ILE A 6 9.30 5.58 -23.88
N TRP A 7 9.83 5.73 -25.10
CA TRP A 7 10.39 4.66 -25.92
C TRP A 7 11.50 3.83 -25.27
N HIS A 8 12.42 4.45 -24.53
CA HIS A 8 13.46 3.74 -23.78
C HIS A 8 12.85 2.89 -22.67
N TRP A 9 11.90 3.43 -21.90
CA TRP A 9 11.18 2.68 -20.87
C TRP A 9 10.39 1.50 -21.44
N LEU A 10 9.80 1.64 -22.64
CA LEU A 10 9.12 0.55 -23.34
C LEU A 10 10.09 -0.60 -23.69
N ILE A 11 11.28 -0.27 -24.19
CA ILE A 11 12.32 -1.24 -24.54
C ILE A 11 12.85 -1.94 -23.27
N VAL A 12 13.12 -1.19 -22.20
CA VAL A 12 13.58 -1.76 -20.91
C VAL A 12 12.55 -2.72 -20.35
N LEU A 13 11.25 -2.38 -20.41
CA LEU A 13 10.18 -3.23 -19.90
C LEU A 13 10.10 -4.57 -20.65
N ILE A 14 10.30 -4.57 -21.97
CA ILE A 14 10.38 -5.79 -22.78
C ILE A 14 11.59 -6.65 -22.37
N VAL A 15 12.77 -6.05 -22.21
CA VAL A 15 13.98 -6.78 -21.81
C VAL A 15 13.83 -7.40 -20.42
N VAL A 16 13.28 -6.64 -19.47
CA VAL A 16 12.99 -7.13 -18.11
C VAL A 16 11.98 -8.27 -18.16
N LEU A 17 10.93 -8.18 -18.98
CA LEU A 17 9.93 -9.25 -19.10
C LEU A 17 10.53 -10.53 -19.72
N ILE A 18 11.49 -10.44 -20.65
CA ILE A 18 12.16 -11.62 -21.20
C ILE A 18 13.10 -12.26 -20.16
N LEU A 19 13.88 -11.43 -19.46
CA LEU A 19 14.88 -11.90 -18.50
C LEU A 19 14.26 -12.46 -17.21
N PHE A 20 13.14 -11.87 -16.77
CA PHE A 20 12.45 -12.24 -15.54
C PHE A 20 11.12 -12.98 -15.76
N GLY A 21 10.55 -12.97 -16.96
CA GLY A 21 9.26 -13.61 -17.27
C GLY A 21 9.33 -15.13 -17.40
N SER A 22 10.52 -15.70 -17.59
CA SER A 22 10.74 -17.15 -17.61
C SER A 22 11.28 -17.70 -16.28
N GLY A 23 11.72 -16.83 -15.36
CA GLY A 23 12.32 -17.19 -14.09
C GLY A 23 11.47 -16.70 -12.92
N GLY A 24 10.56 -17.54 -12.42
CA GLY A 24 9.57 -17.27 -11.36
C GLY A 24 10.09 -16.80 -9.98
N LYS A 25 11.28 -16.20 -9.91
CA LYS A 25 11.91 -15.59 -8.75
C LYS A 25 11.34 -14.20 -8.44
N ILE A 26 10.96 -13.40 -9.44
CA ILE A 26 10.34 -12.07 -9.23
C ILE A 26 8.99 -12.15 -8.52
N PRO A 27 8.04 -13.03 -8.90
CA PRO A 27 6.76 -13.14 -8.23
C PRO A 27 6.88 -13.42 -6.72
N LYS A 28 7.87 -14.24 -6.32
CA LYS A 28 8.11 -14.56 -4.91
C LYS A 28 8.66 -13.34 -4.15
N LEU A 29 9.67 -12.67 -4.70
CA LEU A 29 10.24 -11.45 -4.10
C LEU A 29 9.21 -10.31 -4.06
N MET A 30 8.43 -10.13 -5.12
CA MET A 30 7.38 -9.12 -5.21
C MET A 30 6.22 -9.42 -4.25
N LYS A 31 5.92 -10.70 -4.00
CA LYS A 31 4.94 -11.12 -2.99
C LYS A 31 5.42 -10.77 -1.58
N ASP A 32 6.68 -11.07 -1.24
CA ASP A 32 7.25 -10.77 0.07
C ASP A 32 7.34 -9.25 0.31
N LEU A 33 7.79 -8.48 -0.69
CA LEU A 33 7.81 -7.01 -0.65
C LEU A 33 6.39 -6.41 -0.60
N GLY A 34 5.46 -6.95 -1.38
CA GLY A 34 4.07 -6.51 -1.41
C GLY A 34 3.34 -6.75 -0.09
N GLN A 35 3.61 -7.86 0.58
CA GLN A 35 3.08 -8.14 1.91
C GLN A 35 3.62 -7.14 2.94
N GLY A 36 4.93 -6.83 2.91
CA GLY A 36 5.55 -5.84 3.80
C GLY A 36 4.98 -4.43 3.61
N ILE A 37 4.86 -3.96 2.36
CA ILE A 37 4.28 -2.64 2.04
C ILE A 37 2.80 -2.58 2.40
N THR A 38 2.04 -3.66 2.20
CA THR A 38 0.60 -3.72 2.56
C THR A 38 0.40 -3.68 4.06
N ALA A 39 1.20 -4.44 4.83
CA ALA A 39 1.17 -4.41 6.29
C ALA A 39 1.53 -3.01 6.82
N PHE A 40 2.57 -2.39 6.26
CA PHE A 40 2.97 -1.03 6.61
C PHE A 40 1.88 -0.01 6.32
N LYS A 41 1.25 -0.10 5.14
CA LYS A 41 0.12 0.78 4.75
C LYS A 41 -1.10 0.58 5.64
N ARG A 42 -1.39 -0.65 6.07
CA ARG A 42 -2.48 -0.95 7.00
C ARG A 42 -2.19 -0.38 8.39
N GLY A 43 -0.99 -0.58 8.93
CA GLY A 43 -0.60 -0.01 10.23
C GLY A 43 -0.67 1.53 10.25
N LEU A 44 -0.21 2.19 9.18
CA LEU A 44 -0.35 3.65 9.02
C LEU A 44 -1.80 4.13 8.92
N ARG A 45 -2.71 3.27 8.42
CA ARG A 45 -4.14 3.61 8.29
C ARG A 45 -4.88 3.36 9.59
N GLU A 46 -4.52 2.30 10.32
CA GLU A 46 -4.99 2.03 11.68
C GLU A 46 -4.55 3.13 12.66
N GLU A 47 -3.30 3.61 12.62
CA GLU A 47 -2.90 4.77 13.44
C GLU A 47 -3.74 6.03 13.13
N LYS A 48 -4.11 6.24 11.86
CA LYS A 48 -4.96 7.36 11.45
C LYS A 48 -6.44 7.15 11.81
N GLU A 49 -6.92 5.91 11.79
CA GLU A 49 -8.30 5.56 12.11
C GLU A 49 -8.53 5.41 13.62
N ASP A 50 -7.57 4.94 14.40
CA ASP A 50 -7.66 4.83 15.87
C ASP A 50 -7.61 6.21 16.53
N GLY A 51 -6.95 7.19 15.91
CA GLY A 51 -7.10 8.60 16.27
C GLY A 51 -8.52 9.17 16.03
N GLN A 52 -9.36 8.48 15.25
CA GLN A 52 -10.72 8.90 14.90
C GLN A 52 -11.81 8.04 15.58
N LYS A 53 -11.57 6.74 15.82
CA LYS A 53 -12.50 5.82 16.50
C LYS A 53 -12.62 6.09 18.00
N ASP A 54 -11.60 6.67 18.64
CA ASP A 54 -11.66 7.06 20.06
C ASP A 54 -12.63 8.24 20.34
N LYS A 55 -13.10 8.93 19.29
CA LYS A 55 -14.07 10.04 19.40
C LYS A 55 -15.52 9.64 19.13
N ALA A 56 -15.78 8.51 18.47
CA ALA A 56 -17.15 8.10 18.11
C ALA A 56 -17.88 7.26 19.19
N VAL A 57 -17.15 6.72 20.17
CA VAL A 57 -17.74 5.89 21.25
C VAL A 57 -18.15 6.73 22.48
N ARG A 58 -17.80 8.02 22.53
CA ARG A 58 -18.12 8.91 23.67
C ARG A 58 -19.42 9.71 23.54
N ASP A 59 -20.17 9.52 22.45
CA ASP A 59 -21.39 10.31 22.16
C ASP A 59 -22.71 9.54 22.42
N HIS A 60 -22.66 8.28 22.89
CA HIS A 60 -23.86 7.44 23.09
C HIS A 60 -24.09 6.96 24.54
N THR A 61 -23.44 7.59 25.53
CA THR A 61 -23.64 7.29 26.97
C THR A 61 -23.77 8.57 27.79
N GLN A 62 -24.28 9.64 27.18
CA GLN A 62 -24.51 10.91 27.86
C GLN A 62 -25.90 11.47 27.58
N ASP A 63 -26.92 10.62 27.48
CA ASP A 63 -28.33 11.05 27.50
C ASP A 63 -29.17 10.30 28.56
N ASP A 64 -28.63 9.24 29.20
CA ASP A 64 -29.40 8.43 30.17
C ASP A 64 -29.24 8.88 31.63
N ASN A 65 -28.34 9.83 31.90
CA ASN A 65 -28.03 10.30 33.25
C ASN A 65 -28.07 11.83 33.34
N LYS A 66 -29.18 12.44 32.95
CA LYS A 66 -29.52 13.78 33.42
C LYS A 66 -31.03 13.92 33.58
N SER A 67 -31.44 13.80 34.84
CA SER A 67 -32.53 14.52 35.54
C SER A 67 -33.90 14.65 34.88
#